data_AF-A0A7F8Q043-F1
#
_entry.id   AF-A0A7F8Q043-F1
#
_cell.length_a   1.000
_cell.length_b   1.000
_cell.length_c   1.000
_cell.angle_alpha   90.00
_cell.angle_beta   90.00
_cell.angle_gamma   90.00
#
_symmetry.space_group_name_H-M   'P 1'
#
loop_
_entity.id
_entity.type
_entity.pdbx_description
1 polymer ?
#
loop_
_entity_poly.entity_id
_entity_poly.type
_entity_poly.pdbx_seq_one_letter_code
_entity_poly.pdbx_strand_id
1 'polypeptide(L)'
;MRFEWANHAAEALGCEYEELNTATFKHHLRQIIEQVTSGPSRRGLEEEETSSGLKMTGAECVEGMASGLYQELFAVIVSLINRSFSSHHLSMASIMVVDSPGFQNPRHQCKDRAATFEELGHNYAHERLQLLFYQRTFMSTLEQYRQGAALTPARCWKWPSCLSRR
;
A
#
# COMPACT_ATOMS: atom_id res chain seq x y z
N MET A 1 -9.04 8.74 24.71
CA MET A 1 -8.73 10.07 24.13
C MET A 1 -8.92 11.12 25.19
N ARG A 2 -8.02 12.11 25.35
CA ARG A 2 -8.34 13.29 26.17
C ARG A 2 -9.09 14.29 25.32
N PHE A 3 -10.13 14.88 25.89
CA PHE A 3 -11.00 15.87 25.24
C PHE A 3 -10.21 17.03 24.58
N GLU A 4 -9.15 17.50 25.25
CA GLU A 4 -8.26 18.56 24.75
C GLU A 4 -7.64 18.24 23.38
N TRP A 5 -7.16 17.00 23.17
CA TRP A 5 -6.54 16.60 21.91
C TRP A 5 -7.53 16.58 20.75
N ALA A 6 -8.78 16.19 21.03
CA ALA A 6 -9.82 16.17 20.01
C ALA A 6 -10.24 17.60 19.61
N ASN A 7 -10.28 18.54 20.56
CA ASN A 7 -10.50 19.95 20.25
C ASN A 7 -9.36 20.55 19.42
N HIS A 8 -8.10 20.27 19.78
CA HIS A 8 -6.96 20.73 18.98
C HIS A 8 -6.96 20.14 17.57
N ALA A 9 -7.37 18.88 17.41
CA ALA A 9 -7.53 18.28 16.09
C ALA A 9 -8.62 18.97 15.27
N ALA A 10 -9.77 19.28 15.89
CA ALA A 10 -10.86 20.01 15.22
C ALA A 10 -10.42 21.42 14.81
N GLU A 11 -9.73 22.15 15.70
CA GLU A 11 -9.16 23.47 15.42
C GLU A 11 -8.16 23.42 14.26
N ALA A 12 -7.25 22.44 14.23
CA ALA A 12 -6.28 22.27 13.17
C ALA A 12 -6.92 21.92 11.81
N LEU A 13 -8.04 21.19 11.83
CA LEU A 13 -8.83 20.86 10.65
C LEU A 13 -9.79 21.99 10.24
N GLY A 14 -9.95 23.02 11.09
CA GLY A 14 -10.85 24.13 10.85
C GLY A 14 -12.34 23.75 10.93
N CYS A 15 -12.69 22.76 11.75
CA CYS A 15 -14.08 22.31 11.96
C CYS A 15 -14.47 22.33 13.43
N GLU A 16 -15.78 22.19 13.68
CA GLU A 16 -16.31 22.10 15.05
C GLU A 16 -16.06 20.70 15.64
N TYR A 17 -15.86 20.63 16.96
CA TYR A 17 -15.63 19.36 17.67
C TYR A 17 -16.74 18.33 17.41
N GLU A 18 -18.00 18.76 17.45
CA GLU A 18 -19.18 17.92 17.20
C GLU A 18 -19.17 17.32 15.78
N GLU A 19 -18.74 18.11 14.80
CA GLU A 19 -18.64 17.70 13.40
C GLU A 19 -17.55 16.64 13.22
N LEU A 20 -16.35 16.89 13.76
CA LEU A 20 -15.25 15.94 13.73
C LEU A 20 -15.63 14.62 14.41
N ASN A 21 -16.24 14.69 15.59
CA ASN A 21 -16.67 13.51 16.35
C ASN A 21 -17.70 12.70 15.57
N THR A 22 -18.68 13.37 14.96
CA THR A 22 -19.67 12.72 14.11
C THR A 22 -19.02 12.08 12.89
N ALA A 23 -18.15 12.79 12.17
CA ALA A 23 -17.47 12.26 10.99
C ALA A 23 -16.64 11.01 11.32
N THR A 24 -15.93 11.03 12.45
CA THR A 24 -15.07 9.92 12.90
C THR A 24 -15.87 8.67 13.28
N PHE A 25 -16.95 8.83 14.05
CA PHE A 25 -17.62 7.69 14.69
C PHE A 25 -18.98 7.32 14.09
N LYS A 26 -19.52 8.07 13.12
CA LYS A 26 -20.87 7.83 12.56
C LYS A 26 -21.08 6.40 12.08
N HIS A 27 -20.12 5.81 11.37
CA HIS A 27 -20.24 4.43 10.90
C HIS A 27 -20.15 3.40 12.03
N HIS A 28 -19.27 3.62 13.00
CA HIS A 28 -19.14 2.78 14.18
C HIS A 28 -20.41 2.78 15.03
N LEU A 29 -20.99 3.96 15.26
CA LEU A 29 -22.25 4.12 15.99
C LEU A 29 -23.42 3.43 15.25
N ARG A 30 -23.51 3.55 13.93
CA ARG A 30 -24.52 2.83 13.13
C ARG A 30 -24.42 1.32 13.30
N GLN A 31 -23.20 0.77 13.25
CA GLN A 31 -22.97 -0.66 13.45
C GLN A 31 -23.38 -1.13 14.86
N ILE A 32 -23.05 -0.35 15.90
CA ILE A 32 -23.48 -0.67 17.27
C ILE A 32 -25.01 -0.67 17.37
N ILE A 33 -25.67 0.35 16.81
CA ILE A 33 -27.13 0.47 16.86
C ILE A 33 -27.78 -0.71 16.13
N GLU A 34 -27.32 -1.06 14.92
CA GLU A 34 -27.82 -2.21 14.14
C GLU A 34 -27.67 -3.54 14.90
N GLN A 35 -26.56 -3.73 15.62
CA GLN A 35 -26.34 -4.91 16.47
C GLN A 35 -27.30 -4.97 17.67
N VAL A 36 -27.59 -3.84 18.30
CA VAL A 36 -28.47 -3.79 19.48
C VAL A 36 -29.94 -3.90 19.08
N THR A 37 -30.33 -3.35 17.91
CA THR A 37 -31.73 -3.40 17.42
C THR A 37 -32.09 -4.66 16.65
N SER A 38 -31.12 -5.44 16.15
CA SER A 38 -31.39 -6.71 15.45
C SER A 38 -31.82 -7.88 16.35
N GLY A 39 -31.84 -7.70 17.68
CA GLY A 39 -32.36 -8.66 18.66
C GLY A 39 -31.55 -9.98 18.74
N PRO A 40 -31.76 -10.80 19.78
CA PRO A 40 -31.10 -12.10 19.89
C PRO A 40 -31.73 -13.06 18.87
N SER A 41 -31.20 -13.05 17.64
CA SER A 41 -31.47 -14.13 16.69
C SER A 41 -30.93 -15.41 17.31
N ARG A 42 -31.84 -16.38 17.52
CA ARG A 42 -31.60 -17.71 18.05
C ARG A 42 -30.61 -18.46 17.15
N ARG A 43 -29.31 -18.18 17.26
CA ARG A 43 -28.26 -19.11 16.83
C ARG A 43 -27.85 -19.90 18.05
N GLY A 44 -28.08 -21.21 17.96
CA GLY A 44 -27.75 -22.16 19.00
C GLY A 44 -26.28 -22.11 19.37
N LEU A 45 -26.00 -22.68 20.55
CA LEU A 45 -24.67 -23.11 20.95
C LEU A 45 -23.94 -23.75 19.76
N GLU A 46 -22.62 -23.54 19.70
CA GLU A 46 -21.65 -24.02 18.69
C GLU A 46 -21.27 -23.00 17.60
N GLU A 47 -20.68 -21.86 18.00
CA GLU A 47 -19.72 -21.08 17.17
C GLU A 47 -19.01 -20.02 18.05
N GLU A 48 -18.39 -20.46 19.14
CA GLU A 48 -17.40 -19.67 19.88
C GLU A 48 -16.10 -19.67 19.07
N GLU A 49 -15.95 -18.75 18.11
CA GLU A 49 -14.66 -18.13 17.70
C GLU A 49 -14.75 -17.23 16.44
N THR A 50 -15.89 -17.10 15.77
CA THR A 50 -15.97 -16.38 14.46
C THR A 50 -16.71 -15.04 14.50
N SER A 51 -17.26 -14.61 15.64
CA SER A 51 -18.02 -13.36 15.76
C SER A 51 -17.20 -12.13 16.21
N SER A 52 -15.88 -12.26 16.33
CA SER A 52 -14.98 -11.14 16.59
C SER A 52 -14.69 -10.25 15.36
N GLY A 53 -15.11 -10.70 14.16
CA GLY A 53 -14.70 -10.11 12.88
C GLY A 53 -15.40 -8.83 12.42
N LEU A 54 -16.29 -8.22 13.20
CA LEU A 54 -17.01 -7.00 12.76
C LEU A 54 -17.21 -5.95 13.85
N LYS A 55 -16.38 -5.96 14.89
CA LYS A 55 -16.36 -4.91 15.91
C LYS A 55 -15.21 -3.95 15.58
N MET A 56 -15.47 -2.99 14.70
CA MET A 56 -14.59 -1.82 14.58
C MET A 56 -14.58 -1.13 15.93
N THR A 57 -13.41 -0.91 16.51
CA THR A 57 -13.20 -0.18 17.76
C THR A 57 -13.12 1.31 17.47
N GLY A 58 -13.40 2.15 18.48
CA GLY A 58 -13.23 3.60 18.31
C GLY A 58 -11.80 4.01 17.94
N ALA A 59 -10.79 3.23 18.34
CA ALA A 59 -9.40 3.46 17.93
C ALA A 59 -9.20 3.26 16.43
N GLU A 60 -9.74 2.18 15.88
CA GLU A 60 -9.67 1.88 14.43
C GLU A 60 -10.44 2.91 13.60
N CYS A 61 -11.51 3.53 14.13
CA CYS A 61 -12.19 4.64 13.45
C CYS A 61 -11.30 5.88 13.33
N VAL A 62 -10.60 6.24 14.41
CA VAL A 62 -9.66 7.37 14.40
C VAL A 62 -8.49 7.07 13.46
N GLU A 63 -7.95 5.85 13.51
CA GLU A 63 -6.86 5.41 12.63
C GLU A 63 -7.29 5.41 11.15
N GLY A 64 -8.50 4.94 10.85
CA GLY A 64 -9.08 4.98 9.51
C GLY A 64 -9.27 6.40 8.99
N MET A 65 -9.77 7.32 9.85
CA MET A 65 -9.91 8.73 9.48
C MET A 65 -8.54 9.37 9.23
N ALA A 66 -7.56 9.14 10.12
CA ALA A 66 -6.23 9.71 9.99
C ALA A 66 -5.49 9.19 8.75
N SER A 67 -5.57 7.88 8.46
CA SER A 67 -4.98 7.28 7.26
C SER A 67 -5.62 7.81 5.98
N GLY A 68 -6.96 7.97 5.96
CA GLY A 68 -7.68 8.58 4.83
C GLY A 68 -7.25 10.02 4.56
N LEU A 69 -7.23 10.87 5.60
CA LEU A 69 -6.80 12.27 5.48
C LEU A 69 -5.34 12.37 5.01
N TYR A 70 -4.44 11.53 5.54
CA TYR A 70 -3.05 11.49 5.10
C TYR A 70 -2.92 11.09 3.63
N GLN A 71 -3.68 10.08 3.20
CA GLN A 71 -3.67 9.61 1.81
C GLN A 71 -4.16 10.69 0.84
N GLU A 72 -5.25 11.39 1.18
CA GLU A 72 -5.77 12.49 0.37
C GLU A 72 -4.78 13.66 0.30
N LEU A 73 -4.24 14.07 1.45
CA LEU A 73 -3.24 15.14 1.50
C LEU A 73 -2.01 14.80 0.65
N PHE A 74 -1.50 13.58 0.77
CA PHE A 74 -0.36 13.12 -0.02
C PHE A 74 -0.68 13.14 -1.52
N ALA A 75 -1.86 12.67 -1.93
CA ALA A 75 -2.31 12.71 -3.32
C ALA A 75 -2.42 14.15 -3.85
N VAL A 76 -2.94 15.08 -3.04
CA VAL A 76 -3.02 16.51 -3.39
C VAL A 76 -1.62 17.11 -3.56
N ILE A 77 -0.69 16.83 -2.64
CA ILE A 77 0.70 17.33 -2.73
C ILE A 77 1.37 16.82 -4.00
N VAL A 78 1.30 15.52 -4.28
CA VAL A 78 1.86 14.93 -5.51
C VAL A 78 1.23 15.55 -6.76
N SER A 79 -0.09 15.77 -6.74
CA SER A 79 -0.81 16.45 -7.83
C SER A 79 -0.32 17.88 -8.03
N LEU A 80 -0.14 18.66 -6.97
CA LEU A 80 0.36 20.03 -7.04
C LEU A 80 1.80 20.10 -7.57
N ILE A 81 2.67 19.18 -7.14
CA ILE A 81 4.04 19.05 -7.63
C ILE A 81 4.03 18.71 -9.12
N ASN A 82 3.27 17.69 -9.53
CA ASN A 82 3.20 17.33 -10.94
C ASN A 82 2.61 18.45 -11.80
N ARG A 83 1.61 19.18 -11.28
CA ARG A 83 1.03 20.35 -11.96
C ARG A 83 2.03 21.49 -12.12
N SER A 84 2.95 21.70 -11.17
CA SER A 84 3.97 22.74 -11.29
C SER A 84 5.06 22.40 -12.32
N PHE A 85 5.27 21.11 -12.61
CA PHE A 85 6.16 20.64 -13.68
C PHE A 85 5.48 20.48 -15.05
N SER A 86 4.16 20.56 -15.12
CA SER A 86 3.41 20.43 -16.38
C SER A 86 3.77 21.55 -17.37
N SER A 87 4.01 21.18 -18.62
CA SER A 87 4.34 22.10 -19.72
C SER A 87 3.38 21.91 -20.90
N HIS A 88 3.10 22.98 -21.64
CA HIS A 88 2.31 22.93 -22.88
C HIS A 88 3.12 22.46 -24.10
N HIS A 89 4.45 22.30 -23.95
CA HIS A 89 5.30 21.81 -25.02
C HIS A 89 5.20 20.28 -25.16
N LEU A 90 5.18 19.79 -26.40
CA LEU A 90 5.23 18.36 -26.70
C LEU A 90 6.62 17.81 -26.36
N SER A 91 6.68 16.80 -25.49
CA SER A 91 7.92 16.09 -25.21
C SER A 91 8.21 15.09 -26.33
N MET A 92 9.41 15.15 -26.92
CA MET A 92 9.84 14.18 -27.93
C MET A 92 10.22 12.81 -27.36
N ALA A 93 10.68 12.77 -26.10
CA ALA A 93 11.08 11.56 -25.40
C ALA A 93 11.02 11.76 -23.88
N SER A 94 10.82 10.67 -23.13
CA SER A 94 10.87 10.69 -21.67
C SER A 94 11.72 9.55 -21.14
N ILE A 95 12.35 9.79 -19.99
CA ILE A 95 13.03 8.76 -19.20
C ILE A 95 12.24 8.62 -17.90
N MET A 96 11.81 7.41 -17.60
CA MET A 96 11.12 7.08 -16.35
C MET A 96 12.11 6.39 -15.41
N VAL A 97 12.25 6.93 -14.21
CA VAL A 97 12.99 6.29 -13.12
C VAL A 97 11.97 5.67 -12.18
N VAL A 98 12.12 4.38 -11.90
CA VAL A 98 11.22 3.64 -11.02
C VAL A 98 11.99 3.30 -9.75
N ASP A 99 11.50 3.80 -8.62
CA ASP A 99 11.95 3.43 -7.28
C ASP A 99 10.83 2.64 -6.60
N SER A 100 11.03 1.33 -6.48
CA SER A 100 10.07 0.43 -5.84
C SER A 100 10.69 -0.17 -4.58
N PRO A 101 9.92 -0.36 -3.50
CA PRO A 101 10.42 -1.12 -2.36
C PRO A 101 10.86 -2.53 -2.80
N GLY A 102 11.87 -3.08 -2.09
CA GLY A 102 12.28 -4.47 -2.29
C GLY A 102 11.22 -5.46 -1.81
N PHE A 103 11.48 -6.75 -2.04
CA PHE A 103 10.61 -7.84 -1.58
C PHE A 103 10.39 -7.79 -0.05
N GLN A 104 9.13 -7.74 0.38
CA GLN A 104 8.73 -7.66 1.78
C GLN A 104 8.11 -8.97 2.24
N ASN A 105 8.74 -9.63 3.23
CA ASN A 105 8.20 -10.82 3.89
C ASN A 105 8.11 -10.57 5.40
N PRO A 106 6.90 -10.58 6.00
CA PRO A 106 6.73 -10.39 7.44
C PRO A 106 7.59 -11.35 8.28
N ARG A 107 7.78 -12.58 7.81
CA ARG A 107 8.60 -13.59 8.51
C ARG A 107 10.08 -13.23 8.55
N HIS A 108 10.59 -12.52 7.55
CA HIS A 108 11.98 -12.04 7.57
C HIS A 108 12.19 -10.93 8.61
N GLN A 109 11.12 -10.28 9.06
CA GLN A 109 11.13 -9.25 10.10
C GLN A 109 10.72 -9.82 11.47
N CYS A 110 10.70 -11.15 11.64
CA CYS A 110 10.26 -11.81 12.87
C CYS A 110 8.83 -11.42 13.30
N LYS A 111 7.98 -11.03 12.35
CA LYS A 111 6.57 -10.76 12.60
C LYS A 111 5.80 -12.05 12.41
N ASP A 112 5.17 -12.54 13.48
CA ASP A 112 4.31 -13.72 13.44
C ASP A 112 2.91 -13.35 12.94
N ARG A 113 2.84 -12.84 11.69
CA ARG A 113 1.59 -12.53 11.00
C ARG A 113 1.67 -12.89 9.51
N ALA A 114 0.51 -13.06 8.89
CA ALA A 114 0.40 -13.16 7.45
C ALA A 114 0.76 -11.83 6.76
N ALA A 115 1.11 -11.90 5.47
CA ALA A 115 1.32 -10.71 4.64
C ALA A 115 0.01 -9.96 4.44
N THR A 116 0.07 -8.63 4.45
CA THR A 116 -1.08 -7.77 4.14
C THR A 116 -1.29 -7.66 2.63
N PHE A 117 -2.45 -7.13 2.23
CA PHE A 117 -2.74 -6.83 0.83
C PHE A 117 -1.75 -5.79 0.25
N GLU A 118 -1.34 -4.80 1.04
CA GLU A 118 -0.35 -3.81 0.61
C GLU A 118 1.01 -4.46 0.30
N GLU A 119 1.49 -5.35 1.18
CA GLU A 119 2.73 -6.10 0.97
C GLU A 119 2.64 -6.99 -0.27
N LEU A 120 1.48 -7.60 -0.53
CA LEU A 120 1.23 -8.35 -1.77
C LEU A 120 1.36 -7.46 -2.99
N GLY A 121 0.78 -6.25 -2.97
CA GLY A 121 0.87 -5.28 -4.06
C GLY A 121 2.32 -4.88 -4.36
N HIS A 122 3.10 -4.57 -3.33
CA HIS A 122 4.52 -4.27 -3.47
C HIS A 122 5.32 -5.44 -4.04
N ASN A 123 5.09 -6.66 -3.53
CA ASN A 123 5.78 -7.86 -3.99
C ASN A 123 5.43 -8.22 -5.43
N TYR A 124 4.17 -8.05 -5.83
CA TYR A 124 3.75 -8.27 -7.21
C TYR A 124 4.44 -7.30 -8.16
N ALA A 125 4.46 -6.00 -7.84
CA ALA A 125 5.17 -5.00 -8.65
C ALA A 125 6.67 -5.33 -8.75
N HIS A 126 7.30 -5.73 -7.64
CA HIS A 126 8.70 -6.15 -7.61
C HIS A 126 8.98 -7.36 -8.53
N GLU A 127 8.13 -8.40 -8.49
CA GLU A 127 8.25 -9.57 -9.36
C GLU A 127 8.11 -9.18 -10.85
N ARG A 128 7.16 -8.29 -11.17
CA ARG A 128 6.99 -7.79 -12.55
C ARG A 128 8.21 -7.02 -13.04
N LEU A 129 8.82 -6.19 -12.19
CA LEU A 129 10.05 -5.47 -12.52
C LEU A 129 11.24 -6.42 -12.73
N GLN A 130 11.37 -7.45 -11.89
CA GLN A 130 12.39 -8.47 -12.04
C GLN A 130 12.23 -9.27 -13.35
N LEU A 131 10.99 -9.60 -13.73
CA LEU A 131 10.70 -10.24 -15.01
C LEU A 131 11.07 -9.34 -16.19
N LEU A 132 10.73 -8.05 -16.13
CA LEU A 132 11.12 -7.08 -17.15
C LEU A 132 12.64 -6.98 -17.30
N PHE A 133 13.36 -6.91 -16.17
CA PHE A 133 14.82 -6.92 -16.17
C PHE A 133 15.38 -8.19 -16.82
N TYR A 134 14.81 -9.36 -16.48
CA TYR A 134 15.23 -10.63 -17.08
C TYR A 134 15.03 -10.65 -18.59
N GLN A 135 13.84 -10.24 -19.06
CA GLN A 135 13.53 -10.21 -20.49
C GLN A 135 14.45 -9.25 -21.26
N ARG A 136 14.70 -8.06 -20.72
CA ARG A 136 15.54 -7.05 -21.39
C ARG A 136 17.02 -7.40 -21.36
N THR A 137 17.52 -7.94 -20.24
CA THR A 137 18.96 -8.21 -20.06
C THR A 137 19.38 -9.54 -20.66
N PHE A 138 18.55 -10.58 -20.56
CA PHE A 138 18.93 -11.92 -21.01
C PHE A 138 18.25 -12.30 -22.32
N MET A 139 16.92 -12.21 -22.39
CA MET A 139 16.19 -12.72 -23.56
C MET A 139 16.42 -11.88 -24.81
N SER A 140 16.29 -10.55 -24.72
CA SER A 140 16.52 -9.66 -25.86
C SER A 140 17.95 -9.75 -26.38
N THR A 141 18.94 -9.82 -25.49
CA THR A 141 20.35 -10.00 -25.89
C THR A 141 20.57 -11.36 -26.56
N LEU A 142 19.95 -12.42 -26.05
CA LEU A 142 20.06 -13.76 -26.64
C LEU A 142 19.37 -13.85 -28.01
N GLU A 143 18.24 -13.17 -28.20
CA GLU A 143 17.58 -13.01 -29.51
C GLU A 143 18.44 -12.23 -30.50
N GLN A 144 19.09 -11.15 -30.05
CA GLN A 144 20.06 -10.41 -30.87
C GLN A 144 21.25 -11.28 -31.26
N TYR A 145 21.77 -12.13 -30.37
CA TYR A 145 22.81 -13.10 -30.73
C TYR A 145 22.32 -14.11 -31.76
N ARG A 146 21.08 -14.61 -31.65
CA ARG A 146 20.51 -15.55 -32.63
C ARG A 146 20.28 -14.91 -33.99
N GLN A 147 19.85 -13.65 -34.03
CA GLN A 147 19.61 -12.90 -35.27
C GLN A 147 20.91 -12.37 -35.89
N GLY A 148 21.90 -12.02 -35.05
CA GLY A 148 23.17 -11.40 -35.41
C GLY A 148 24.39 -12.33 -35.31
N ALA A 149 24.20 -13.66 -35.38
CA ALA A 149 25.23 -14.69 -35.31
C ALA A 149 26.26 -14.68 -36.47
N ALA A 150 26.60 -13.50 -37.01
CA ALA A 150 27.68 -13.33 -37.96
C ALA A 150 28.93 -12.65 -37.38
N LEU A 151 28.89 -11.82 -36.31
CA LEU A 151 30.04 -10.92 -36.06
C LEU A 151 30.51 -10.57 -34.63
N THR A 152 30.01 -11.12 -33.52
CA THR A 152 30.63 -10.80 -32.20
C THR A 152 30.67 -11.95 -31.19
N PRO A 153 31.82 -12.20 -30.51
CA PRO A 153 31.92 -13.23 -29.48
C PRO A 153 31.17 -12.81 -28.21
N ALA A 154 30.38 -13.73 -27.68
CA ALA A 154 29.56 -13.52 -26.50
C ALA A 154 30.42 -13.19 -25.27
N ARG A 155 30.26 -11.99 -24.71
CA ARG A 155 30.74 -11.70 -23.35
C ARG A 155 29.79 -12.40 -22.37
N CYS A 156 30.22 -13.57 -21.90
CA CYS A 156 29.58 -14.30 -20.83
C CYS A 156 29.71 -13.48 -19.53
N TRP A 157 28.60 -12.87 -19.09
CA TRP A 157 28.55 -12.20 -17.79
C TRP A 157 28.66 -13.26 -16.69
N LYS A 158 29.82 -13.34 -16.04
CA LYS A 158 29.96 -14.07 -14.77
C LYS A 158 29.14 -13.34 -13.72
N TRP A 159 28.13 -14.01 -13.18
CA TRP A 159 27.44 -13.57 -11.96
C TRP A 159 28.47 -13.45 -10.82
N PRO A 160 28.49 -12.37 -10.02
CA PRO A 160 29.28 -12.36 -8.81
C PRO A 160 28.65 -13.32 -7.80
N SER A 161 29.22 -14.52 -7.70
CA SER A 161 29.02 -15.46 -6.61
C SER A 161 29.62 -14.89 -5.32
N CYS A 162 28.96 -13.93 -4.68
CA CYS A 162 29.35 -13.44 -3.35
C CYS A 162 28.13 -12.99 -2.56
N LEU A 163 27.38 -13.95 -2.01
CA LEU A 163 26.60 -13.79 -0.77
C LEU A 163 26.22 -15.18 -0.23
N SER A 164 27.22 -15.93 0.20
CA SER A 164 27.08 -17.00 1.18
C SER A 164 28.43 -17.23 1.86
N ARG A 165 28.43 -17.22 3.21
CA ARG A 165 29.56 -17.16 4.17
C ARG A 165 30.06 -15.72 4.36
N ARG A 166 29.88 -15.04 5.49
CA ARG A 166 29.64 -15.43 6.90
C ARG A 166 28.67 -14.46 7.55
#